data_AF-A0A255ZS59-F1
#
_entry.id   AF-A0A255ZS59-F1
#
_cell.length_a   1.000
_cell.length_b   1.000
_cell.length_c   1.000
_cell.angle_alpha   90.00
_cell.angle_beta   90.00
_cell.angle_gamma   90.00
#
_symmetry.space_group_name_H-M   'P 1'
#
loop_
_entity.id
_entity.type
_entity.pdbx_description
1 polymer ?
#
loop_
_entity_poly.entity_id
_entity_poly.type
_entity_poly.pdbx_seq_one_letter_code
_entity_poly.pdbx_strand_id
1 'polypeptide(L)'
;MPKKLDEFFTTEALNPNKFLGQEAMIGQYAHGNEPSHHIIYLYAFTDTPKVGQKYIHKVINDFHNNTPDGMIGNDDCGQMSAWYILSTLGF
;
A
#
# COMPACT_ATOMS: atom_id res chain seq x y z
N MET A 1 -12.89 13.06 -9.26
CA MET A 1 -11.74 12.85 -8.36
C MET A 1 -11.08 11.46 -8.42
N PRO A 2 -11.71 10.34 -8.86
CA PRO A 2 -11.01 9.03 -8.86
C PRO A 2 -9.88 8.95 -9.88
N LYS A 3 -9.96 9.67 -11.01
CA LYS A 3 -8.99 9.56 -12.12
C LYS A 3 -7.52 9.71 -11.71
N LYS A 4 -7.19 10.67 -10.84
CA LYS A 4 -5.80 10.83 -10.35
C LYS A 4 -5.36 9.69 -9.44
N LEU A 5 -6.29 9.13 -8.66
CA LEU A 5 -6.00 8.00 -7.78
C LEU A 5 -5.79 6.73 -8.63
N ASP A 6 -6.64 6.52 -9.64
CA ASP A 6 -6.47 5.43 -10.59
C ASP A 6 -5.13 5.55 -11.33
N GLU A 7 -4.80 6.73 -11.86
CA GLU A 7 -3.49 7.01 -12.46
C GLU A 7 -2.33 6.74 -11.49
N PHE A 8 -2.46 7.09 -10.22
CA PHE A 8 -1.44 6.83 -9.19
C PHE A 8 -1.18 5.32 -9.02
N PHE A 9 -2.22 4.48 -8.99
CA PHE A 9 -2.05 3.03 -8.84
C PHE A 9 -1.70 2.29 -10.13
N THR A 10 -1.87 2.90 -11.31
CA THR A 10 -1.56 2.25 -12.60
C THR A 10 -0.32 2.78 -13.31
N THR A 11 0.20 3.95 -12.93
CA THR A 11 1.39 4.52 -13.55
C THR A 11 2.64 3.88 -12.95
N GLU A 12 3.38 3.11 -13.73
CA GLU A 12 4.58 2.43 -13.24
C GLU A 12 5.69 3.41 -12.80
N ALA A 13 6.33 3.10 -11.67
CA ALA A 13 7.49 3.84 -11.20
C ALA A 13 8.71 3.56 -12.09
N LEU A 14 9.38 4.61 -12.55
CA LEU A 14 10.61 4.48 -13.34
C LEU A 14 11.79 4.29 -12.40
N ASN A 15 12.46 3.14 -12.52
CA ASN A 15 13.66 2.79 -11.74
C ASN A 15 13.45 2.92 -10.21
N PRO A 16 12.49 2.20 -9.60
CA PRO A 16 12.26 2.27 -8.17
C PRO A 16 13.51 1.86 -7.39
N ASN A 17 13.81 2.62 -6.34
CA ASN A 17 14.95 2.40 -5.47
C ASN A 17 14.49 2.17 -4.02
N LYS A 18 14.63 0.94 -3.53
CA LYS A 18 14.28 0.58 -2.15
C LYS A 18 15.03 1.41 -1.09
N PHE A 19 16.25 1.87 -1.38
CA PHE A 19 17.02 2.73 -0.46
C PHE A 19 16.45 4.15 -0.35
N LEU A 20 15.50 4.51 -1.21
CA LEU A 20 14.71 5.74 -1.16
C LEU A 20 13.26 5.48 -0.71
N GLY A 21 12.97 4.30 -0.16
CA GLY A 21 11.62 3.91 0.27
C GLY A 21 10.66 3.56 -0.87
N GLN A 22 11.18 3.23 -2.06
CA GLN A 22 10.39 2.77 -3.21
C GLN A 22 10.44 1.25 -3.30
N GLU A 23 9.79 0.57 -2.36
CA GLU A 23 9.66 -0.89 -2.30
C GLU A 23 8.18 -1.29 -2.20
N ALA A 24 7.84 -2.50 -2.63
CA ALA A 24 6.46 -2.99 -2.73
C ALA A 24 5.56 -2.06 -3.55
N MET A 25 5.97 -1.82 -4.81
CA MET A 25 5.31 -0.86 -5.69
C MET A 25 4.01 -1.43 -6.29
N ILE A 26 2.94 -0.63 -6.28
CA ILE A 26 1.72 -0.80 -7.07
C ILE A 26 1.51 0.50 -7.86
N GLY A 27 2.01 0.56 -9.09
CA GLY A 27 2.13 1.83 -9.80
C GLY A 27 3.09 2.77 -9.06
N GLN A 28 2.59 3.94 -8.63
CA GLN A 28 3.32 4.89 -7.79
C GLN A 28 3.15 4.64 -6.28
N TYR A 29 2.23 3.77 -5.87
CA TYR A 29 2.05 3.42 -4.47
C TYR A 29 3.23 2.59 -3.98
N ALA A 30 3.99 3.09 -2.99
CA ALA A 30 5.11 2.37 -2.38
C ALA A 30 4.70 1.88 -0.99
N HIS A 31 4.41 0.59 -0.82
CA HIS A 31 3.97 0.09 0.48
C HIS A 31 5.08 -0.01 1.52
N GLY A 32 6.35 -0.12 1.10
CA GLY A 32 7.46 -0.21 2.05
C GLY A 32 7.82 1.11 2.75
N ASN A 33 6.95 2.13 2.72
CA ASN A 33 7.22 3.45 3.26
C ASN A 33 5.91 4.22 3.58
N GLU A 34 5.90 4.95 4.70
CA GLU A 34 4.68 5.52 5.31
C GLU A 34 3.91 6.55 4.47
N PRO A 35 4.53 7.40 3.63
CA PRO A 35 3.80 8.40 2.88
C PRO A 35 2.66 7.82 2.03
N SER A 36 2.78 6.55 1.59
CA SER A 36 1.76 5.90 0.79
C SER A 36 0.60 5.32 1.61
N HIS A 37 0.80 4.99 2.89
CA HIS A 37 -0.09 4.08 3.64
C HIS A 37 -1.56 4.50 3.70
N HIS A 38 -1.83 5.80 3.71
CA HIS A 38 -3.17 6.36 3.74
C HIS A 38 -3.82 6.51 2.34
N ILE A 39 -3.04 6.45 1.26
CA ILE A 39 -3.50 6.80 -0.09
C ILE A 39 -4.56 5.81 -0.61
N ILE A 40 -4.42 4.50 -0.32
CA ILE A 40 -5.43 3.50 -0.71
C ILE A 40 -6.80 3.84 -0.10
N TYR A 41 -6.82 4.33 1.14
CA TYR A 41 -8.04 4.68 1.86
C TYR A 41 -8.76 5.90 1.26
N LEU A 42 -8.10 6.70 0.41
CA LEU A 42 -8.74 7.82 -0.28
C LEU A 42 -9.85 7.35 -1.24
N TYR A 43 -9.82 6.10 -1.71
CA TYR A 43 -10.93 5.50 -2.47
C TYR A 43 -12.24 5.45 -1.69
N ALA A 44 -12.21 5.43 -0.34
CA ALA A 44 -13.43 5.49 0.47
C ALA A 44 -14.19 6.81 0.30
N PHE A 45 -13.51 7.86 -0.15
CA PHE A 45 -14.08 9.20 -0.41
C PHE A 45 -14.38 9.44 -1.89
N THR A 46 -14.32 8.41 -2.74
CA THR A 46 -14.68 8.48 -4.16
C THR A 46 -15.97 7.69 -4.46
N ASP A 47 -16.39 7.71 -5.71
CA ASP A 47 -17.44 6.86 -6.28
C ASP A 47 -16.99 5.41 -6.52
N THR A 48 -15.73 5.08 -6.22
CA THR A 48 -15.11 3.77 -6.49
C THR A 48 -14.47 3.09 -5.26
N PRO A 49 -15.13 3.03 -4.08
CA PRO A 49 -14.54 2.47 -2.85
C PRO A 49 -14.13 0.99 -2.97
N LYS A 50 -14.84 0.23 -3.82
CA LYS A 50 -14.51 -1.17 -4.12
C LYS A 50 -13.14 -1.35 -4.79
N VAL A 51 -12.61 -0.31 -5.45
CA VAL A 51 -11.26 -0.34 -6.01
C VAL A 51 -10.22 -0.26 -4.88
N GLY A 52 -10.42 0.63 -3.91
CA GLY A 52 -9.58 0.69 -2.70
C GLY A 52 -9.53 -0.64 -1.96
N GLN A 53 -10.69 -1.28 -1.74
CA GLN A 53 -10.77 -2.59 -1.11
C GLN A 53 -9.96 -3.68 -1.84
N LYS A 54 -9.94 -3.65 -3.18
CA LYS A 54 -9.10 -4.57 -3.98
C LYS A 54 -7.62 -4.34 -3.72
N TYR A 55 -7.18 -3.09 -3.63
CA TYR A 55 -5.78 -2.77 -3.33
C TYR A 55 -5.39 -3.12 -1.89
N ILE A 56 -6.27 -2.89 -0.90
CA ILE A 56 -6.03 -3.34 0.48
C ILE A 56 -5.80 -4.86 0.52
N HIS A 57 -6.69 -5.64 -0.10
CA HIS A 57 -6.51 -7.09 -0.18
C HIS A 57 -5.23 -7.48 -0.92
N LYS A 58 -4.87 -6.77 -1.99
CA LYS A 58 -3.62 -7.02 -2.71
C LYS A 58 -2.40 -6.81 -1.80
N VAL A 59 -2.34 -5.69 -1.07
CA VAL A 59 -1.25 -5.39 -0.15
C VAL A 59 -1.12 -6.41 0.97
N ILE A 60 -2.24 -6.78 1.61
CA ILE A 60 -2.25 -7.77 2.69
C ILE A 60 -1.72 -9.13 2.20
N ASN A 61 -2.10 -9.57 1.00
CA ASN A 61 -1.74 -10.89 0.50
C ASN A 61 -0.37 -10.95 -0.18
N ASP A 62 0.05 -9.87 -0.85
CA ASP A 62 1.28 -9.87 -1.63
C ASP A 62 2.50 -9.41 -0.82
N PHE A 63 2.30 -8.57 0.20
CA PHE A 63 3.38 -7.89 0.93
C PHE A 63 3.52 -8.33 2.39
N HIS A 64 2.68 -9.27 2.84
CA HIS A 64 2.78 -9.86 4.17
C HIS A 64 2.67 -11.39 4.12
N ASN A 65 3.53 -12.08 4.87
CA ASN A 65 3.44 -13.52 5.09
C ASN A 65 4.09 -13.90 6.45
N ASN A 66 4.15 -15.20 6.75
CA ASN A 66 4.62 -15.73 8.03
C ASN A 66 6.08 -16.24 8.03
N THR A 67 6.92 -15.80 7.09
CA THR A 67 8.35 -16.11 7.05
C THR A 67 9.17 -14.99 7.71
N PRO A 68 10.47 -15.20 8.01
CA PRO A 68 11.33 -14.16 8.59
C PRO A 68 11.47 -12.88 7.75
N ASP A 69 11.27 -12.99 6.43
CA ASP A 69 11.22 -11.90 5.45
C ASP A 69 9.78 -11.52 5.06
N GLY A 70 8.81 -11.90 5.89
CA GLY A 70 7.39 -11.80 5.60
C GLY A 70 6.78 -10.42 5.69
N MET A 71 7.57 -9.37 5.84
CA MET A 71 7.09 -7.98 5.82
C MET A 71 8.07 -7.14 5.00
N ILE A 72 7.54 -6.34 4.09
CA ILE A 72 8.35 -5.53 3.17
C ILE A 72 8.65 -4.17 3.80
N GLY A 73 9.86 -3.65 3.55
CA GLY A 73 10.31 -2.41 4.17
C GLY A 73 10.68 -2.57 5.63
N ASN A 74 10.91 -1.44 6.30
CA ASN A 74 11.14 -1.43 7.74
C ASN A 74 9.78 -1.46 8.47
N ASP A 75 9.71 -2.12 9.62
CA ASP A 75 8.50 -2.07 10.46
C ASP A 75 8.24 -0.68 11.04
N ASP A 76 9.28 0.15 11.09
CA ASP A 76 9.29 1.50 11.67
C ASP A 76 8.56 1.57 13.02
N CYS A 77 9.09 0.75 13.96
CA CYS A 77 8.62 0.66 15.34
C CYS A 77 7.15 0.23 15.48
N GLY A 78 6.68 -0.68 14.63
CA GLY A 78 5.31 -1.21 14.64
C GLY A 78 4.34 -0.46 13.75
N GLN A 79 4.81 0.49 12.93
CA GLN A 79 3.96 1.20 11.98
C GLN A 79 3.37 0.22 10.95
N MET A 80 4.21 -0.60 10.30
CA MET A 80 3.76 -1.52 9.25
C MET A 80 2.82 -2.58 9.85
N SER A 81 3.23 -3.13 10.99
CA SER A 81 2.41 -4.05 11.79
C SER A 81 1.04 -3.45 12.14
N ALA A 82 0.98 -2.19 12.56
CA ALA A 82 -0.27 -1.51 12.85
C ALA A 82 -1.13 -1.31 11.59
N TRP A 83 -0.51 -0.98 10.44
CA TRP A 83 -1.22 -0.87 9.17
C TRP A 83 -1.87 -2.21 8.81
N TYR A 84 -1.15 -3.32 8.92
CA TYR A 84 -1.69 -4.66 8.66
C TYR A 84 -2.86 -4.99 9.59
N ILE A 85 -2.72 -4.75 10.90
CA ILE A 85 -3.77 -5.01 11.89
C ILE A 85 -5.04 -4.21 11.59
N LEU A 86 -4.93 -2.90 11.38
CA LEU A 86 -6.09 -2.05 11.10
C LEU A 86 -6.77 -2.44 9.78
N SER A 87 -5.98 -2.67 8.74
CA SER A 87 -6.48 -3.07 7.42
C SER A 87 -7.21 -4.42 7.45
N THR A 88 -6.76 -5.36 8.29
CA THR A 88 -7.40 -6.67 8.46
C THR A 88 -8.66 -6.63 9.32
N LEU A 89 -8.76 -5.67 10.26
CA LEU A 89 -10.01 -5.38 10.98
C LEU A 89 -11.05 -4.71 10.09
N GLY A 90 -10.62 -3.98 9.06
CA GLY A 90 -11.47 -3.50 7.97
C GLY A 90 -12.03 -2.08 8.14
N PHE A 91 -11.28 -1.18 8.78
CA PHE A 91 -11.63 0.25 8.91
C PHE A 91 -10.43 1.19 8.76
#